data_AF-A0A7Y5IYN7-F1
#
_entry.id   AF-A0A7Y5IYN7-F1
#
_cell.length_a   1.000
_cell.length_b   1.000
_cell.length_c   1.000
_cell.angle_alpha   90.00
_cell.angle_beta   90.00
_cell.angle_gamma   90.00
#
_symmetry.space_group_name_H-M   'P 1'
#
loop_
_entity.id
_entity.type
_entity.pdbx_description
1 polymer ?
#
loop_
_entity_poly.entity_id
_entity_poly.type
_entity_poly.pdbx_seq_one_letter_code
_entity_poly.pdbx_strand_id
1 'polypeptide(L)'
;MQLILWGRETSWTSYEAHRKDDSTAIFLNAFGEKFLQNTDEPADWIRSNPESQNVILVDDNTPGPTNQYMAGGPSRATIATMKANLVSPFIDYGIMATQLNCPNDQSYYKTKAQLDRHVLFPDHRFFIILDDMKAPDNQSHAYGWTGHCNGTLNLSTPQRATFTKASGRKLDIHFFGPSVTFENYTISHAIEWSGPEVPVPYFIAKTSGVGTQYLSALVPVDLGGAAASFQPITVSRGTAGRVSLDGADYLVFCQPEPLQEVTVDGRLRTSAKFALAKTVGGNLEYLFAVDQSGAIHWPSTPGLPLTVPERRNFLFLPRDPVTQGPSITTTAEGWIPD
;
A
#
# COMPACT_ATOMS: atom_id res chain seq x y z
N MET A 1 1.47 -5.52 16.18
CA MET A 1 0.76 -5.66 14.89
C MET A 1 1.80 -5.94 13.81
N GLN A 2 1.46 -6.68 12.77
CA GLN A 2 2.41 -7.07 11.73
C GLN A 2 1.77 -6.97 10.34
N LEU A 3 2.40 -6.21 9.45
CA LEU A 3 2.17 -6.29 8.01
C LEU A 3 3.33 -7.03 7.37
N ILE A 4 3.03 -7.99 6.52
CA ILE A 4 4.01 -8.68 5.71
C ILE A 4 3.82 -8.20 4.28
N LEU A 5 4.88 -7.59 3.74
CA LEU A 5 5.03 -7.38 2.31
C LEU A 5 5.72 -8.60 1.73
N TRP A 6 5.02 -9.33 0.87
CA TRP A 6 5.58 -10.53 0.28
C TRP A 6 6.11 -10.25 -1.12
N GLY A 7 7.41 -10.45 -1.27
CA GLY A 7 8.09 -10.52 -2.54
C GLY A 7 9.13 -11.62 -2.45
N ARG A 8 9.10 -12.61 -3.36
CA ARG A 8 10.15 -13.62 -3.43
C ARG A 8 11.15 -13.24 -4.52
N GLU A 9 12.39 -12.99 -4.11
CA GLU A 9 13.55 -13.02 -4.99
C GLU A 9 14.03 -14.47 -5.11
N THR A 10 13.67 -15.20 -6.17
CA THR A 10 14.29 -16.52 -6.40
C THR A 10 14.58 -16.77 -7.87
N SER A 11 15.83 -17.17 -8.13
CA SER A 11 16.36 -17.66 -9.39
C SER A 11 15.81 -19.06 -9.74
N TRP A 12 14.82 -19.08 -10.63
CA TRP A 12 14.48 -20.01 -11.73
C TRP A 12 14.72 -21.53 -11.74
N THR A 13 15.51 -22.20 -10.90
CA THR A 13 15.92 -23.59 -11.25
C THR A 13 15.28 -24.75 -10.48
N SER A 14 14.43 -24.55 -9.46
CA SER A 14 13.97 -25.73 -8.67
C SER A 14 12.63 -25.63 -7.91
N TYR A 15 11.79 -24.61 -8.14
CA TYR A 15 10.61 -24.37 -7.28
C TYR A 15 9.28 -24.09 -8.03
N GLU A 16 9.00 -24.84 -9.10
CA GLU A 16 7.83 -24.55 -9.98
C GLU A 16 6.49 -25.13 -9.51
N ALA A 17 6.46 -26.15 -8.63
CA ALA A 17 5.25 -26.94 -8.41
C ALA A 17 4.20 -26.29 -7.46
N HIS A 18 4.57 -25.26 -6.68
CA HIS A 18 3.70 -24.69 -5.63
C HIS A 18 3.73 -23.15 -5.57
N ARG A 19 3.98 -22.48 -6.71
CA ARG A 19 4.02 -21.01 -6.77
C ARG A 19 2.60 -20.41 -6.89
N LYS A 20 2.38 -19.30 -6.19
CA LYS A 20 1.22 -18.39 -6.36
C LYS A 20 1.67 -17.09 -7.04
N ASP A 21 0.77 -16.43 -7.76
CA ASP A 21 1.02 -15.11 -8.35
C ASP A 21 0.77 -14.00 -7.32
N ASP A 22 1.57 -14.02 -6.25
CA ASP A 22 1.42 -13.19 -5.04
C ASP A 22 2.48 -12.08 -4.94
N SER A 23 3.12 -11.73 -6.05
CA SER A 23 4.17 -10.71 -6.06
C SER A 23 3.62 -9.37 -5.57
N THR A 24 4.25 -8.83 -4.53
CA THR A 24 3.85 -7.65 -3.73
C THR A 24 2.65 -7.81 -2.83
N ALA A 25 2.05 -8.99 -2.71
CA ALA A 25 0.84 -9.18 -1.91
C ALA A 25 1.00 -8.64 -0.47
N ILE A 26 -0.08 -8.05 0.03
CA ILE A 26 -0.17 -7.48 1.38
C ILE A 26 -0.87 -8.48 2.30
N PHE A 27 -0.22 -8.82 3.41
CA PHE A 27 -0.84 -9.63 4.47
C PHE A 27 -0.83 -8.85 5.77
N LEU A 28 -1.97 -8.83 6.45
CA LEU A 28 -2.12 -8.04 7.67
C LEU A 28 -2.63 -8.90 8.82
N ASN A 29 -1.80 -9.00 9.87
CA ASN A 29 -2.18 -9.60 11.15
C ASN A 29 -2.20 -8.52 12.24
N ALA A 30 -3.32 -8.41 12.95
CA ALA A 30 -3.47 -7.49 14.08
C ALA A 30 -4.33 -8.12 15.18
N PHE A 31 -4.00 -7.82 16.44
CA PHE A 31 -4.75 -8.30 17.61
C PHE A 31 -4.95 -9.83 17.68
N GLY A 32 -3.98 -10.59 17.13
CA GLY A 32 -4.06 -12.06 17.06
C GLY A 32 -4.94 -12.60 15.93
N GLU A 33 -5.43 -11.76 15.03
CA GLU A 33 -6.30 -12.15 13.92
C GLU A 33 -5.68 -11.84 12.55
N LYS A 34 -5.94 -12.73 11.57
CA LYS A 34 -5.57 -12.52 10.16
C LYS A 34 -6.63 -11.64 9.49
N PHE A 35 -6.30 -10.41 9.10
CA PHE A 35 -7.20 -9.55 8.34
C PHE A 35 -7.03 -9.78 6.84
N LEU A 36 -6.05 -9.11 6.21
CA LEU A 36 -5.73 -9.35 4.81
C LEU A 36 -4.98 -10.68 4.71
N GLN A 37 -5.62 -11.66 4.10
CA GLN A 37 -5.14 -13.03 3.99
C GLN A 37 -5.14 -13.47 2.53
N ASN A 38 -4.17 -14.30 2.13
CA ASN A 38 -4.29 -14.99 0.86
C ASN A 38 -5.15 -16.25 1.03
N THR A 39 -5.64 -16.75 -0.09
CA THR A 39 -6.23 -18.09 -0.17
C THR A 39 -5.13 -19.11 0.08
N ASP A 40 -5.04 -19.71 1.27
CA ASP A 40 -4.12 -20.82 1.51
C ASP A 40 -4.74 -22.15 1.07
N GLU A 41 -3.86 -23.16 0.83
CA GLU A 41 -4.12 -24.62 0.76
C GLU A 41 -4.39 -25.42 -0.53
N PRO A 42 -4.19 -26.75 -0.48
CA PRO A 42 -3.22 -27.49 -1.29
C PRO A 42 -3.85 -28.11 -2.54
N ALA A 43 -5.12 -27.80 -2.80
CA ALA A 43 -5.92 -28.43 -3.84
C ALA A 43 -5.94 -27.52 -5.06
N ASP A 44 -5.15 -27.95 -6.03
CA ASP A 44 -5.19 -27.57 -7.43
C ASP A 44 -4.60 -26.19 -7.81
N TRP A 45 -3.57 -26.27 -8.67
CA TRP A 45 -3.11 -25.40 -9.76
C TRP A 45 -4.13 -24.38 -10.35
N ILE A 46 -5.42 -24.53 -10.06
CA ILE A 46 -6.53 -23.61 -10.35
C ILE A 46 -6.46 -22.32 -9.51
N ARG A 47 -5.78 -22.32 -8.35
CA ARG A 47 -5.78 -21.20 -7.38
C ARG A 47 -4.51 -20.35 -7.36
N SER A 48 -3.68 -20.47 -8.39
CA SER A 48 -2.50 -19.62 -8.56
C SER A 48 -2.83 -18.21 -9.09
N ASN A 49 -4.09 -17.93 -9.44
CA ASN A 49 -4.50 -16.68 -10.07
C ASN A 49 -4.27 -15.46 -9.15
N PRO A 50 -3.80 -14.32 -9.69
CA PRO A 50 -3.53 -13.12 -8.92
C PRO A 50 -4.79 -12.56 -8.23
N GLU A 51 -5.98 -12.76 -8.80
CA GLU A 51 -7.25 -12.34 -8.20
C GLU A 51 -7.48 -12.93 -6.80
N SER A 52 -6.89 -14.08 -6.49
CA SER A 52 -7.03 -14.76 -5.20
C SER A 52 -6.04 -14.28 -4.13
N GLN A 53 -5.21 -13.28 -4.46
CA GLN A 53 -4.17 -12.71 -3.61
C GLN A 53 -4.50 -11.23 -3.32
N ASN A 54 -3.82 -10.59 -2.36
CA ASN A 54 -4.01 -9.14 -2.06
C ASN A 54 -3.08 -8.25 -2.92
N VAL A 55 -3.35 -8.20 -4.23
CA VAL A 55 -2.50 -7.56 -5.26
C VAL A 55 -3.27 -6.51 -6.08
N ILE A 56 -2.56 -5.82 -6.98
CA ILE A 56 -3.17 -5.01 -8.05
C ILE A 56 -3.32 -5.87 -9.30
N LEU A 57 -4.52 -5.95 -9.84
CA LEU A 57 -4.86 -6.55 -11.13
C LEU A 57 -4.77 -5.51 -12.24
N VAL A 58 -4.36 -5.91 -13.45
CA VAL A 58 -4.25 -5.02 -14.63
C VAL A 58 -4.98 -5.61 -15.84
N ASP A 59 -5.92 -4.88 -16.43
CA ASP A 59 -6.78 -5.35 -17.53
C ASP A 59 -7.44 -6.71 -17.26
N ASP A 60 -7.72 -7.00 -16.00
CA ASP A 60 -8.32 -8.28 -15.65
C ASP A 60 -9.79 -8.29 -16.09
N ASN A 61 -10.05 -9.11 -17.11
CA ASN A 61 -11.37 -9.35 -17.68
C ASN A 61 -12.01 -10.62 -17.13
N THR A 62 -11.41 -11.26 -16.11
CA THR A 62 -11.95 -12.49 -15.52
C THR A 62 -13.28 -12.16 -14.82
N PRO A 63 -14.40 -12.78 -15.21
CA PRO A 63 -15.71 -12.49 -14.64
C PRO A 63 -15.84 -13.15 -13.27
N GLY A 64 -15.31 -12.49 -12.24
CA GLY A 64 -15.28 -13.00 -10.87
C GLY A 64 -14.43 -14.26 -10.72
N PRO A 65 -14.43 -14.86 -9.51
CA PRO A 65 -13.53 -15.95 -9.18
C PRO A 65 -13.97 -17.19 -9.96
N THR A 66 -13.41 -17.36 -11.15
CA THR A 66 -13.54 -18.63 -11.85
C THR A 66 -12.60 -19.60 -11.15
N ASN A 67 -13.17 -20.59 -10.46
CA ASN A 67 -12.45 -21.82 -10.07
C ASN A 67 -12.08 -22.63 -11.33
N GLN A 68 -11.58 -21.97 -12.38
CA GLN A 68 -11.16 -22.57 -13.63
C GLN A 68 -9.67 -22.39 -13.77
N TYR A 69 -8.99 -23.50 -13.99
CA TYR A 69 -7.62 -23.47 -14.45
C TYR A 69 -7.56 -22.72 -15.79
N MET A 70 -6.78 -21.65 -15.82
CA MET A 70 -6.38 -21.06 -17.09
C MET A 70 -5.22 -21.87 -17.65
N ALA A 71 -5.51 -22.74 -18.62
CA ALA A 71 -4.49 -23.44 -19.40
C ALA A 71 -3.71 -22.42 -20.25
N GLY A 72 -2.62 -21.89 -19.68
CA GLY A 72 -1.90 -20.73 -20.20
C GLY A 72 -2.00 -19.47 -19.32
N GLY A 73 -2.34 -19.63 -18.04
CA GLY A 73 -2.33 -18.55 -17.05
C GLY A 73 -0.99 -17.81 -16.99
N PRO A 74 -0.98 -16.56 -16.49
CA PRO A 74 0.18 -15.66 -16.54
C PRO A 74 1.45 -16.40 -16.13
N SER A 75 2.49 -16.38 -16.98
CA SER A 75 3.72 -17.05 -16.61
C SER A 75 4.36 -16.30 -15.42
N ARG A 76 4.25 -16.89 -14.23
CA ARG A 76 5.31 -17.40 -13.35
C ARG A 76 6.62 -16.62 -13.20
N ALA A 77 6.69 -15.32 -13.47
CA ALA A 77 7.97 -14.61 -13.59
C ALA A 77 8.01 -13.19 -13.00
N THR A 78 6.98 -12.76 -12.29
CA THR A 78 7.03 -11.45 -11.64
C THR A 78 8.07 -11.46 -10.51
N ILE A 79 9.00 -10.50 -10.54
CA ILE A 79 10.02 -10.29 -9.51
C ILE A 79 9.64 -9.01 -8.77
N ALA A 80 9.46 -9.14 -7.45
CA ALA A 80 9.35 -8.01 -6.54
C ALA A 80 10.69 -7.82 -5.85
N THR A 81 11.25 -6.61 -5.92
CA THR A 81 12.54 -6.24 -5.31
C THR A 81 12.32 -5.16 -4.27
N MET A 82 12.87 -5.35 -3.07
CA MET A 82 12.90 -4.32 -2.04
C MET A 82 13.89 -3.23 -2.45
N LYS A 83 13.45 -1.97 -2.52
CA LYS A 83 14.28 -0.85 -3.00
C LYS A 83 14.88 -0.01 -1.89
N ALA A 84 14.15 0.15 -0.79
CA ALA A 84 14.59 0.89 0.39
C ALA A 84 13.73 0.48 1.58
N ASN A 85 14.30 0.65 2.78
CA ASN A 85 13.57 0.55 4.03
C ASN A 85 14.08 1.57 5.05
N LEU A 86 13.26 1.82 6.06
CA LEU A 86 13.58 2.54 7.28
C LEU A 86 12.84 1.86 8.43
N VAL A 87 13.52 1.66 9.55
CA VAL A 87 12.90 1.22 10.80
C VAL A 87 13.22 2.28 11.84
N SER A 88 12.22 2.77 12.55
CA SER A 88 12.43 3.76 13.61
C SER A 88 11.40 3.59 14.74
N PRO A 89 11.63 4.22 15.90
CA PRO A 89 10.64 4.21 16.99
C PRO A 89 9.30 4.87 16.65
N PHE A 90 9.23 5.66 15.56
CA PHE A 90 8.08 6.49 15.23
C PHE A 90 7.36 6.05 13.97
N ILE A 91 8.11 5.57 12.99
CA ILE A 91 7.60 5.17 11.68
C ILE A 91 8.54 4.18 11.03
N ASP A 92 7.98 3.12 10.47
CA ASP A 92 8.71 2.25 9.56
C ASP A 92 8.27 2.54 8.13
N TYR A 93 9.18 2.33 7.18
CA TYR A 93 8.94 2.50 5.76
C TYR A 93 9.58 1.35 4.98
N GLY A 94 8.89 0.90 3.94
CA GLY A 94 9.45 0.00 2.94
C GLY A 94 8.88 0.31 1.56
N ILE A 95 9.68 0.10 0.52
CA ILE A 95 9.23 0.13 -0.87
C ILE A 95 9.61 -1.17 -1.57
N MET A 96 8.63 -1.76 -2.26
CA MET A 96 8.85 -2.84 -3.20
C MET A 96 8.53 -2.36 -4.61
N ALA A 97 9.46 -2.56 -5.53
CA ALA A 97 9.21 -2.38 -6.95
C ALA A 97 8.93 -3.73 -7.60
N THR A 98 7.90 -3.78 -8.42
CA THR A 98 7.55 -4.95 -9.22
C THR A 98 7.51 -4.59 -10.67
N GLN A 99 8.46 -5.17 -11.40
CA GLN A 99 8.56 -5.03 -12.83
C GLN A 99 7.71 -6.10 -13.48
N LEU A 100 6.50 -5.72 -13.88
CA LEU A 100 5.64 -6.53 -14.74
C LEU A 100 6.06 -6.40 -16.23
N ASN A 101 7.33 -6.07 -16.48
CA ASN A 101 7.89 -5.84 -17.81
C ASN A 101 9.39 -6.16 -17.84
N CYS A 102 9.82 -7.25 -17.20
CA CYS A 102 11.20 -7.71 -17.36
C CYS A 102 11.32 -8.54 -18.67
N PRO A 103 12.49 -8.61 -19.32
CA PRO A 103 12.66 -9.36 -20.57
C PRO A 103 12.22 -10.84 -20.45
N ASN A 104 12.40 -11.41 -19.26
CA ASN A 104 12.01 -12.77 -18.88
C ASN A 104 10.59 -12.86 -18.31
N ASP A 105 9.87 -11.75 -18.19
CA ASP A 105 8.48 -11.74 -17.76
C ASP A 105 7.64 -12.33 -18.90
N GLN A 106 6.86 -13.36 -18.59
CA GLN A 106 5.82 -13.85 -19.49
C GLN A 106 4.44 -13.83 -18.79
N SER A 107 4.30 -13.00 -17.76
CA SER A 107 3.02 -12.68 -17.14
C SER A 107 2.09 -11.98 -18.13
N TYR A 108 0.79 -12.03 -17.84
CA TYR A 108 -0.25 -11.34 -18.60
C TYR A 108 -0.03 -9.81 -18.67
N TYR A 109 0.77 -9.28 -17.74
CA TYR A 109 1.03 -7.87 -17.58
C TYR A 109 2.30 -7.40 -18.31
N LYS A 110 3.04 -8.32 -18.97
CA LYS A 110 4.25 -8.02 -19.73
C LYS A 110 4.04 -6.76 -20.58
N THR A 111 4.90 -5.76 -20.42
CA THR A 111 4.88 -4.43 -21.09
C THR A 111 3.80 -3.43 -20.66
N LYS A 112 2.75 -3.86 -19.97
CA LYS A 112 1.59 -3.02 -19.64
C LYS A 112 1.76 -2.19 -18.38
N ALA A 113 2.43 -2.73 -17.37
CA ALA A 113 2.45 -2.10 -16.05
C ALA A 113 3.79 -2.22 -15.31
N GLN A 114 3.99 -1.32 -14.36
CA GLN A 114 4.99 -1.42 -13.29
C GLN A 114 4.33 -0.93 -12.00
N LEU A 115 4.69 -1.53 -10.86
CA LEU A 115 4.17 -1.16 -9.55
C LEU A 115 5.33 -0.79 -8.62
N ASP A 116 5.29 0.40 -8.05
CA ASP A 116 6.06 0.75 -6.85
C ASP A 116 5.10 0.82 -5.65
N ARG A 117 5.18 -0.18 -4.76
CA ARG A 117 4.38 -0.27 -3.53
C ARG A 117 5.17 0.30 -2.36
N HIS A 118 4.81 1.49 -1.93
CA HIS A 118 5.34 2.16 -0.75
C HIS A 118 4.44 1.85 0.46
N VAL A 119 5.02 1.49 1.59
CA VAL A 119 4.30 1.20 2.83
C VAL A 119 4.91 1.97 3.98
N LEU A 120 4.08 2.71 4.70
CA LEU A 120 4.43 3.34 5.97
C LEU A 120 3.70 2.67 7.13
N PHE A 121 4.37 2.58 8.26
CA PHE A 121 3.80 2.09 9.51
C PHE A 121 3.86 3.15 10.63
N PRO A 122 3.09 4.26 10.52
CA PRO A 122 3.09 5.36 11.49
C PRO A 122 2.71 4.91 12.91
N ASP A 123 3.52 5.32 13.88
CA ASP A 123 3.46 5.01 15.31
C ASP A 123 3.31 3.51 15.64
N HIS A 124 3.60 2.65 14.67
CA HIS A 124 3.29 1.22 14.72
C HIS A 124 1.81 0.91 15.00
N ARG A 125 0.89 1.74 14.47
CA ARG A 125 -0.56 1.65 14.74
C ARG A 125 -1.46 1.29 13.56
N PHE A 126 -1.15 1.77 12.37
CA PHE A 126 -1.91 1.52 11.14
C PHE A 126 -0.98 1.68 9.94
N PHE A 127 -1.39 1.26 8.76
CA PHE A 127 -0.55 1.35 7.55
C PHE A 127 -1.07 2.41 6.60
N ILE A 128 -0.15 3.15 5.97
CA ILE A 128 -0.45 3.93 4.77
C ILE A 128 0.25 3.25 3.60
N ILE A 129 -0.49 2.99 2.54
CA ILE A 129 0.00 2.32 1.35
C ILE A 129 -0.17 3.27 0.17
N LEU A 130 0.91 3.48 -0.58
CA LEU A 130 0.89 4.08 -1.90
C LEU A 130 1.28 3.01 -2.91
N ASP A 131 0.33 2.63 -3.76
CA ASP A 131 0.59 1.83 -4.97
C ASP A 131 0.69 2.76 -6.17
N ASP A 132 1.92 3.02 -6.63
CA ASP A 132 2.22 3.84 -7.81
C ASP A 132 2.33 2.94 -9.05
N MET A 133 1.25 2.91 -9.83
CA MET A 133 1.14 2.16 -11.08
C MET A 133 1.59 3.04 -12.24
N LYS A 134 2.54 2.53 -13.03
CA LYS A 134 3.00 3.14 -14.28
C LYS A 134 2.60 2.27 -15.46
N ALA A 135 2.28 2.87 -16.60
CA ALA A 135 2.00 2.16 -17.86
C ALA A 135 3.15 2.38 -18.86
N PRO A 136 4.15 1.49 -18.95
CA PRO A 136 5.33 1.70 -19.81
C PRO A 136 5.02 1.78 -21.31
N ASP A 137 3.92 1.17 -21.74
CA ASP A 137 3.42 1.23 -23.12
C ASP A 137 2.63 2.51 -23.43
N ASN A 138 2.45 3.39 -22.44
CA ASN A 138 1.63 4.60 -22.48
C ASN A 138 0.16 4.34 -22.87
N GLN A 139 -0.36 3.15 -22.61
CA GLN A 139 -1.77 2.82 -22.83
C GLN A 139 -2.59 2.97 -21.55
N SER A 140 -3.89 3.19 -21.72
CA SER A 140 -4.82 3.22 -20.59
C SER A 140 -5.18 1.79 -20.22
N HIS A 141 -5.00 1.42 -18.95
CA HIS A 141 -5.35 0.11 -18.41
C HIS A 141 -6.42 0.22 -17.34
N ALA A 142 -7.16 -0.87 -17.13
CA ALA A 142 -8.00 -1.04 -15.96
C ALA A 142 -7.15 -1.59 -14.80
N TYR A 143 -7.23 -0.98 -13.62
CA TYR A 143 -6.52 -1.45 -12.42
C TYR A 143 -7.54 -1.86 -11.37
N GLY A 144 -7.26 -2.94 -10.63
CA GLY A 144 -8.11 -3.41 -9.54
C GLY A 144 -7.31 -3.78 -8.29
N TRP A 145 -7.45 -3.05 -7.20
CA TRP A 145 -6.83 -3.43 -5.92
C TRP A 145 -7.72 -4.41 -5.18
N THR A 146 -7.18 -5.58 -4.85
CA THR A 146 -7.90 -6.69 -4.23
C THR A 146 -7.64 -6.75 -2.73
N GLY A 147 -8.70 -6.97 -1.94
CA GLY A 147 -8.60 -7.13 -0.50
C GLY A 147 -9.46 -8.31 -0.03
N HIS A 148 -8.82 -9.34 0.52
CA HIS A 148 -9.42 -10.59 0.97
C HIS A 148 -9.34 -10.69 2.48
N CYS A 149 -10.47 -10.94 3.14
CA CYS A 149 -10.49 -11.09 4.58
C CYS A 149 -11.71 -11.90 5.00
N ASN A 150 -11.49 -12.96 5.78
CA ASN A 150 -12.60 -13.69 6.40
C ASN A 150 -13.41 -12.76 7.32
N GLY A 151 -14.74 -12.80 7.27
CA GLY A 151 -15.62 -11.94 8.08
C GLY A 151 -16.71 -11.31 7.24
N THR A 152 -17.32 -10.24 7.74
CA THR A 152 -18.33 -9.47 7.00
C THR A 152 -17.67 -8.27 6.31
N LEU A 153 -17.85 -8.18 4.99
CA LEU A 153 -17.41 -7.05 4.18
C LEU A 153 -18.54 -6.01 4.04
N ASN A 154 -18.23 -4.74 4.32
CA ASN A 154 -19.11 -3.60 4.12
C ASN A 154 -18.45 -2.58 3.18
N LEU A 155 -19.16 -2.25 2.09
CA LEU A 155 -18.75 -1.29 1.05
C LEU A 155 -19.78 -0.15 0.87
N SER A 156 -20.67 0.06 1.85
CA SER A 156 -21.74 1.06 1.77
C SER A 156 -21.24 2.50 1.82
N THR A 157 -20.01 2.71 2.30
CA THR A 157 -19.39 4.04 2.38
C THR A 157 -18.45 4.23 1.18
N PRO A 158 -18.60 5.30 0.39
CA PRO A 158 -17.71 5.58 -0.74
C PRO A 158 -16.24 5.63 -0.30
N GLN A 159 -15.34 5.13 -1.15
CA GLN A 159 -13.90 5.06 -0.87
C GLN A 159 -13.52 4.29 0.40
N ARG A 160 -14.41 3.48 0.99
CA ARG A 160 -14.12 2.72 2.20
C ARG A 160 -14.59 1.27 2.10
N ALA A 161 -13.69 0.36 2.43
CA ALA A 161 -14.01 -1.03 2.69
C ALA A 161 -13.79 -1.35 4.17
N THR A 162 -14.75 -1.99 4.81
CA THR A 162 -14.64 -2.43 6.20
C THR A 162 -14.85 -3.92 6.28
N PHE A 163 -13.87 -4.64 6.83
CA PHE A 163 -14.04 -6.03 7.25
C PHE A 163 -14.30 -6.09 8.74
N THR A 164 -15.33 -6.82 9.16
CA THR A 164 -15.63 -7.09 10.58
C THR A 164 -15.51 -8.57 10.86
N LYS A 165 -14.68 -8.93 11.84
CA LYS A 165 -14.47 -10.29 12.32
C LYS A 165 -15.60 -10.69 13.26
N ALA A 166 -15.80 -11.99 13.44
CA ALA A 166 -16.81 -12.53 14.37
C ALA A 166 -16.58 -12.09 15.82
N SER A 167 -15.31 -11.82 16.19
CA SER A 167 -14.94 -11.25 17.48
C SER A 167 -15.45 -9.83 17.69
N GLY A 168 -15.76 -9.10 16.62
CA GLY A 168 -16.11 -7.67 16.63
C GLY A 168 -14.95 -6.74 16.24
N ARG A 169 -13.73 -7.26 16.12
CA ARG A 169 -12.57 -6.50 15.60
C ARG A 169 -12.75 -6.18 14.13
N LYS A 170 -12.13 -5.09 13.67
CA LYS A 170 -12.35 -4.57 12.32
C LYS A 170 -11.06 -4.22 11.61
N LEU A 171 -11.08 -4.27 10.30
CA LEU A 171 -10.12 -3.58 9.43
C LEU A 171 -10.88 -2.56 8.60
N ASP A 172 -10.57 -1.29 8.82
CA ASP A 172 -11.01 -0.20 7.98
C ASP A 172 -9.95 0.10 6.92
N ILE A 173 -10.36 0.10 5.66
CA ILE A 173 -9.53 0.48 4.53
C ILE A 173 -10.17 1.68 3.86
N HIS A 174 -9.44 2.79 3.80
CA HIS A 174 -9.92 4.01 3.16
C HIS A 174 -8.99 4.41 2.02
N PHE A 175 -9.56 4.75 0.87
CA PHE A 175 -8.84 5.25 -0.30
C PHE A 175 -8.98 6.77 -0.36
N PHE A 176 -7.87 7.49 -0.38
CA PHE A 176 -7.90 8.94 -0.54
C PHE A 176 -7.97 9.34 -2.01
N GLY A 177 -7.55 8.44 -2.91
CA GLY A 177 -7.57 8.64 -4.35
C GLY A 177 -6.87 7.48 -5.07
N PRO A 178 -7.08 7.32 -6.39
CA PRO A 178 -8.14 7.99 -7.17
C PRO A 178 -9.54 7.58 -6.68
N SER A 179 -10.60 8.17 -7.26
CA SER A 179 -11.94 7.65 -7.01
C SER A 179 -12.04 6.20 -7.50
N VAL A 180 -12.30 5.28 -6.58
CA VAL A 180 -12.52 3.86 -6.91
C VAL A 180 -14.01 3.52 -7.01
N THR A 181 -14.33 2.58 -7.90
CA THR A 181 -15.60 1.84 -7.89
C THR A 181 -15.36 0.48 -7.25
N PHE A 182 -16.21 0.08 -6.31
CA PHE A 182 -16.09 -1.23 -5.69
C PHE A 182 -16.93 -2.28 -6.39
N GLU A 183 -16.33 -3.45 -6.55
CA GLU A 183 -17.04 -4.72 -6.78
C GLU A 183 -16.78 -5.65 -5.59
N ASN A 184 -17.74 -6.53 -5.30
CA ASN A 184 -17.62 -7.52 -4.24
C ASN A 184 -17.88 -8.93 -4.75
N TYR A 185 -17.14 -9.86 -4.19
CA TYR A 185 -17.17 -11.25 -4.59
C TYR A 185 -16.96 -12.13 -3.35
N THR A 186 -17.09 -13.44 -3.55
CA THR A 186 -16.80 -14.43 -2.52
C THR A 186 -16.07 -15.59 -3.18
N ILE A 187 -14.96 -15.98 -2.56
CA ILE A 187 -14.18 -17.15 -2.98
C ILE A 187 -14.14 -18.14 -1.82
N SER A 188 -14.38 -19.42 -2.10
CA SER A 188 -14.22 -20.47 -1.10
C SER A 188 -12.75 -20.87 -1.02
N HIS A 189 -12.14 -20.76 0.17
CA HIS A 189 -10.78 -21.26 0.42
C HIS A 189 -10.59 -21.69 1.88
N ALA A 190 -9.60 -22.54 2.11
CA ALA A 190 -9.20 -22.92 3.45
C ALA A 190 -8.31 -21.84 4.07
N ILE A 191 -8.56 -21.52 5.34
CA ILE A 191 -7.85 -20.45 6.08
C ILE A 191 -6.60 -20.98 6.82
N GLU A 192 -6.53 -22.31 7.02
CA GLU A 192 -5.53 -23.01 7.82
C GLU A 192 -5.22 -24.36 7.21
N TRP A 193 -3.92 -24.72 7.05
CA TRP A 193 -3.39 -25.78 6.15
C TRP A 193 -4.13 -27.15 6.02
N SER A 194 -5.04 -27.48 6.92
CA SER A 194 -5.85 -28.69 6.86
C SER A 194 -7.34 -28.42 7.16
N GLY A 195 -7.79 -27.21 6.87
CA GLY A 195 -9.07 -26.67 7.29
C GLY A 195 -10.15 -26.83 6.23
N PRO A 196 -11.44 -26.76 6.61
CA PRO A 196 -12.51 -26.72 5.63
C PRO A 196 -12.43 -25.43 4.81
N GLU A 197 -12.81 -25.51 3.54
CA GLU A 197 -13.04 -24.31 2.75
C GLU A 197 -14.21 -23.53 3.32
N VAL A 198 -14.01 -22.23 3.50
CA VAL A 198 -15.05 -21.31 3.94
C VAL A 198 -15.20 -20.19 2.92
N PRO A 199 -16.42 -19.65 2.76
CA PRO A 199 -16.63 -18.49 1.90
C PRO A 199 -15.91 -17.28 2.49
N VAL A 200 -14.95 -16.74 1.74
CA VAL A 200 -14.22 -15.53 2.12
C VAL A 200 -14.61 -14.40 1.17
N PRO A 201 -15.21 -13.32 1.70
CA PRO A 201 -15.51 -12.16 0.89
C PRO A 201 -14.24 -11.40 0.55
N TYR A 202 -14.25 -10.80 -0.63
CA TYR A 202 -13.25 -9.84 -1.05
C TYR A 202 -13.89 -8.74 -1.87
N PHE A 203 -13.16 -7.64 -2.02
CA PHE A 203 -13.53 -6.58 -2.94
C PHE A 203 -12.45 -6.37 -3.98
N ILE A 204 -12.84 -5.75 -5.10
CA ILE A 204 -11.95 -5.14 -6.07
C ILE A 204 -12.26 -3.65 -6.11
N ALA A 205 -11.30 -2.81 -5.74
CA ALA A 205 -11.37 -1.36 -5.88
C ALA A 205 -10.81 -0.99 -7.26
N LYS A 206 -11.68 -0.59 -8.19
CA LYS A 206 -11.35 -0.38 -9.59
C LYS A 206 -11.14 1.09 -9.95
N THR A 207 -10.15 1.33 -10.79
CA THR A 207 -9.89 2.60 -11.48
C THR A 207 -9.26 2.33 -12.85
N SER A 208 -9.04 3.35 -13.67
CA SER A 208 -8.39 3.20 -14.98
C SER A 208 -7.54 4.41 -15.36
N GLY A 209 -6.50 4.21 -16.16
CA GLY A 209 -5.69 5.29 -16.72
C GLY A 209 -4.34 4.84 -17.28
N VAL A 210 -3.53 5.79 -17.75
CA VAL A 210 -2.14 5.58 -18.24
C VAL A 210 -1.14 5.48 -17.08
N GLY A 211 -1.56 4.79 -16.01
CA GLY A 211 -0.98 4.83 -14.68
C GLY A 211 -1.99 5.33 -13.66
N THR A 212 -1.76 5.03 -12.38
CA THR A 212 -2.64 5.44 -11.28
C THR A 212 -1.90 5.36 -9.94
N GLN A 213 -2.42 6.03 -8.92
CA GLN A 213 -1.86 6.03 -7.58
C GLN A 213 -2.94 5.72 -6.54
N TYR A 214 -3.01 4.47 -6.05
CA TYR A 214 -3.87 4.16 -4.91
C TYR A 214 -3.17 4.62 -3.63
N LEU A 215 -3.67 5.71 -3.03
CA LEU A 215 -3.26 6.11 -1.68
C LEU A 215 -4.31 5.62 -0.68
N SER A 216 -3.94 4.69 0.20
CA SER A 216 -4.87 4.07 1.14
C SER A 216 -4.34 4.02 2.57
N ALA A 217 -5.28 4.04 3.53
CA ALA A 217 -5.02 3.81 4.94
C ALA A 217 -5.67 2.48 5.35
N LEU A 218 -4.89 1.58 5.97
CA LEU A 218 -5.35 0.31 6.52
C LEU A 218 -5.27 0.41 8.05
N VAL A 219 -6.43 0.58 8.69
CA VAL A 219 -6.56 0.81 10.13
C VAL A 219 -7.28 -0.38 10.77
N PRO A 220 -6.54 -1.32 11.39
CA PRO A 220 -7.17 -2.34 12.21
C PRO A 220 -7.60 -1.74 13.55
N VAL A 221 -8.78 -2.14 14.00
CA VAL A 221 -9.46 -1.64 15.20
C VAL A 221 -9.77 -2.80 16.13
N ASP A 222 -9.28 -2.72 17.37
CA ASP A 222 -9.55 -3.71 18.42
C ASP A 222 -10.94 -3.49 19.06
N LEU A 223 -11.35 -4.40 19.93
CA LEU A 223 -12.62 -4.31 20.67
C LEU A 223 -12.65 -3.06 21.54
N GLY A 224 -13.64 -2.19 21.29
CA GLY A 224 -13.79 -0.92 22.00
C GLY A 224 -12.75 0.15 21.64
N GLY A 225 -11.88 -0.11 20.65
CA GLY A 225 -10.95 0.88 20.13
C GLY A 225 -11.66 2.07 19.48
N ALA A 226 -11.05 3.25 19.56
CA ALA A 226 -11.57 4.42 18.86
C ALA A 226 -11.55 4.20 17.35
N ALA A 227 -12.64 4.60 16.68
CA ALA A 227 -12.68 4.60 15.23
C ALA A 227 -11.81 5.74 14.69
N ALA A 228 -10.98 5.44 13.68
CA ALA A 228 -10.31 6.49 12.92
C ALA A 228 -11.33 7.28 12.10
N SER A 229 -11.08 8.58 11.94
CA SER A 229 -11.76 9.39 10.93
C SER A 229 -10.86 9.62 9.73
N PHE A 230 -11.45 9.61 8.54
CA PHE A 230 -10.76 9.84 7.28
C PHE A 230 -11.34 11.07 6.60
N GLN A 231 -10.47 11.98 6.18
CA GLN A 231 -10.87 13.20 5.49
C GLN A 231 -10.03 13.37 4.23
N PRO A 232 -10.61 13.27 3.02
CA PRO A 232 -9.92 13.64 1.79
C PRO A 232 -9.54 15.13 1.82
N ILE A 233 -8.36 15.45 1.31
CA ILE A 233 -7.84 16.83 1.23
C ILE A 233 -7.68 17.19 -0.25
N THR A 234 -8.34 18.27 -0.67
CA THR A 234 -8.17 18.79 -2.04
C THR A 234 -6.79 19.39 -2.18
N VAL A 235 -6.07 18.94 -3.22
CA VAL A 235 -4.75 19.44 -3.61
C VAL A 235 -4.76 19.77 -5.10
N SER A 236 -3.92 20.71 -5.52
CA SER A 236 -3.84 21.11 -6.93
C SER A 236 -3.25 20.01 -7.83
N ARG A 237 -2.51 19.07 -7.25
CA ARG A 237 -1.88 17.94 -7.95
C ARG A 237 -1.74 16.77 -6.99
N GLY A 238 -1.96 15.56 -7.48
CA GLY A 238 -1.83 14.32 -6.69
C GLY A 238 -3.05 14.03 -5.83
N THR A 239 -2.83 13.28 -4.75
CA THR A 239 -3.86 12.81 -3.82
C THR A 239 -3.41 13.11 -2.40
N ALA A 240 -4.32 13.58 -1.54
CA ALA A 240 -4.04 13.82 -0.14
C ALA A 240 -5.21 13.44 0.76
N GLY A 241 -4.89 13.14 2.01
CA GLY A 241 -5.85 12.72 3.02
C GLY A 241 -5.37 13.00 4.43
N ARG A 242 -6.31 13.06 5.36
CA ARG A 242 -6.05 13.08 6.79
C ARG A 242 -6.65 11.85 7.44
N VAL A 243 -5.84 11.17 8.25
CA VAL A 243 -6.30 10.15 9.22
C VAL A 243 -6.24 10.80 10.59
N SER A 244 -7.32 10.77 11.36
CA SER A 244 -7.31 11.19 12.77
C SER A 244 -7.57 9.99 13.67
N LEU A 245 -6.69 9.76 14.65
CA LEU A 245 -6.73 8.61 15.54
C LEU A 245 -6.14 8.99 16.91
N ASP A 246 -6.90 8.78 17.98
CA ASP A 246 -6.50 9.04 19.39
C ASP A 246 -5.81 10.39 19.63
N GLY A 247 -6.39 11.47 19.10
CA GLY A 247 -5.89 12.83 19.31
C GLY A 247 -4.66 13.21 18.48
N ALA A 248 -4.22 12.33 17.57
CA ALA A 248 -3.23 12.63 16.56
C ALA A 248 -3.87 12.76 15.17
N ASP A 249 -3.34 13.67 14.36
CA ASP A 249 -3.70 13.86 12.96
C ASP A 249 -2.50 13.51 12.07
N TYR A 250 -2.74 12.66 11.06
CA TYR A 250 -1.75 12.24 10.08
C TYR A 250 -2.17 12.77 8.70
N LEU A 251 -1.47 13.77 8.20
CA LEU A 251 -1.65 14.29 6.85
C LEU A 251 -0.77 13.48 5.90
N VAL A 252 -1.40 12.81 4.93
CA VAL A 252 -0.73 12.02 3.90
C VAL A 252 -0.90 12.66 2.52
N PHE A 253 0.12 12.57 1.70
CA PHE A 253 0.14 13.15 0.36
C PHE A 253 0.96 12.30 -0.60
N CYS A 254 0.49 12.10 -1.82
CA CYS A 254 1.29 11.60 -2.93
C CYS A 254 1.03 12.36 -4.22
N GLN A 255 1.97 12.30 -5.17
CA GLN A 255 1.79 12.86 -6.51
C GLN A 255 2.53 12.04 -7.57
N PRO A 256 2.07 12.11 -8.84
CA PRO A 256 2.76 11.47 -9.96
C PRO A 256 3.90 12.34 -10.50
N GLU A 257 4.84 11.70 -11.19
CA GLU A 257 5.87 12.39 -11.95
C GLU A 257 5.27 13.23 -13.12
N PRO A 258 5.94 14.30 -13.58
CA PRO A 258 7.09 14.94 -12.93
C PRO A 258 6.70 15.55 -11.57
N LEU A 259 7.56 15.40 -10.56
CA LEU A 259 7.34 15.98 -9.23
C LEU A 259 7.31 17.52 -9.29
N GLN A 260 6.31 18.11 -8.64
CA GLN A 260 6.13 19.56 -8.55
C GLN A 260 5.94 19.97 -7.10
N GLU A 261 6.30 21.21 -6.77
CA GLU A 261 6.00 21.75 -5.46
C GLU A 261 4.50 22.00 -5.32
N VAL A 262 3.90 21.44 -4.27
CA VAL A 262 2.47 21.52 -3.95
C VAL A 262 2.32 21.97 -2.50
N THR A 263 1.29 22.74 -2.21
CA THR A 263 0.85 23.01 -0.83
C THR A 263 -0.36 22.15 -0.50
N VAL A 264 -0.23 21.33 0.54
CA VAL A 264 -1.25 20.41 1.03
C VAL A 264 -1.84 20.96 2.32
N ASP A 265 -3.17 21.09 2.36
CA ASP A 265 -3.92 21.54 3.54
C ASP A 265 -3.48 22.92 4.08
N GLY A 266 -2.86 23.75 3.24
CA GLY A 266 -2.27 25.04 3.65
C GLY A 266 -1.11 24.92 4.65
N ARG A 267 -0.65 23.70 4.94
CA ARG A 267 0.38 23.40 5.94
C ARG A 267 1.63 22.84 5.32
N LEU A 268 1.54 21.73 4.60
CA LEU A 268 2.73 21.09 4.03
C LEU A 268 3.01 21.64 2.64
N ARG A 269 4.10 22.38 2.47
CA ARG A 269 4.64 22.71 1.13
C ARG A 269 5.78 21.74 0.82
N THR A 270 5.64 20.95 -0.22
CA THR A 270 6.53 19.80 -0.52
C THR A 270 6.55 19.52 -2.01
N SER A 271 7.64 18.94 -2.50
CA SER A 271 7.73 18.34 -3.84
C SER A 271 7.81 16.82 -3.79
N ALA A 272 7.72 16.22 -2.59
CA ALA A 272 7.87 14.80 -2.37
C ALA A 272 6.90 14.01 -3.24
N LYS A 273 7.33 12.84 -3.71
CA LYS A 273 6.46 11.86 -4.34
C LYS A 273 5.42 11.34 -3.34
N PHE A 274 5.86 11.12 -2.10
CA PHE A 274 5.04 10.61 -1.02
C PHE A 274 5.49 11.24 0.30
N ALA A 275 4.54 11.72 1.10
CA ALA A 275 4.81 12.35 2.38
C ALA A 275 3.75 12.00 3.42
N LEU A 276 4.18 11.97 4.68
CA LEU A 276 3.32 11.84 5.84
C LEU A 276 3.81 12.79 6.95
N ALA A 277 2.90 13.61 7.46
CA ALA A 277 3.15 14.50 8.60
C ALA A 277 2.22 14.12 9.75
N LYS A 278 2.79 13.88 10.95
CA LYS A 278 2.01 13.65 12.17
C LYS A 278 1.96 14.93 13.00
N THR A 279 0.77 15.28 13.48
CA THR A 279 0.58 16.36 14.45
C THR A 279 -0.20 15.91 15.68
N VAL A 280 0.12 16.50 16.83
CA VAL A 280 -0.62 16.34 18.10
C VAL A 280 -0.91 17.71 18.68
N GLY A 281 -2.18 18.02 18.93
CA GLY A 281 -2.60 19.35 19.39
C GLY A 281 -2.18 20.49 18.44
N GLY A 282 -2.05 20.19 17.13
CA GLY A 282 -1.59 21.13 16.11
C GLY A 282 -0.06 21.26 15.96
N ASN A 283 0.72 20.68 16.86
CA ASN A 283 2.19 20.70 16.77
C ASN A 283 2.69 19.55 15.91
N LEU A 284 3.69 19.81 15.05
CA LEU A 284 4.35 18.75 14.27
C LEU A 284 5.18 17.86 15.19
N GLU A 285 4.94 16.55 15.13
CA GLU A 285 5.71 15.54 15.85
C GLU A 285 6.79 14.92 14.96
N TYR A 286 6.44 14.60 13.72
CA TYR A 286 7.42 14.17 12.71
C TYR A 286 6.87 14.36 11.29
N LEU A 287 7.80 14.43 10.33
CA LEU A 287 7.52 14.51 8.90
C LEU A 287 8.40 13.50 8.15
N PHE A 288 7.76 12.61 7.41
CA PHE A 288 8.43 11.67 6.51
C PHE A 288 8.18 12.09 5.05
N ALA A 289 9.21 12.04 4.22
CA ALA A 289 9.13 12.38 2.81
C ALA A 289 9.98 11.43 1.95
N VAL A 290 9.47 11.10 0.76
CA VAL A 290 10.10 10.24 -0.26
C VAL A 290 10.29 11.04 -1.54
N ASP A 291 11.46 10.91 -2.17
CA ASP A 291 11.86 11.59 -3.40
C ASP A 291 11.69 13.12 -3.35
N GLN A 292 11.88 13.73 -2.18
CA GLN A 292 11.75 15.18 -1.98
C GLN A 292 12.97 15.91 -2.54
N SER A 293 12.73 17.00 -3.29
CA SER A 293 13.76 17.95 -3.72
C SER A 293 13.32 19.41 -3.54
N GLY A 294 14.26 20.33 -3.40
CA GLY A 294 13.94 21.73 -3.11
C GLY A 294 13.37 21.92 -1.70
N ALA A 295 12.49 22.90 -1.52
CA ALA A 295 12.01 23.28 -0.20
C ALA A 295 10.94 22.31 0.32
N ILE A 296 11.09 21.91 1.58
CA ILE A 296 9.98 21.38 2.38
C ILE A 296 9.69 22.33 3.53
N HIS A 297 8.42 22.61 3.78
CA HIS A 297 8.01 23.58 4.80
C HIS A 297 6.75 23.13 5.53
N TRP A 298 6.77 23.35 6.84
CA TRP A 298 5.62 23.22 7.73
C TRP A 298 5.52 24.51 8.58
N PRO A 299 4.40 25.26 8.53
CA PRO A 299 4.22 26.48 9.30
C PRO A 299 4.50 26.24 10.78
N SER A 300 5.07 27.24 11.45
CA SER A 300 5.32 27.25 12.90
C SER A 300 6.33 26.22 13.44
N THR A 301 7.06 25.49 12.58
CA THR A 301 8.11 24.56 13.04
C THR A 301 9.52 25.17 12.90
N PRO A 302 10.23 25.46 14.00
CA PRO A 302 11.64 25.86 13.95
C PRO A 302 12.50 24.81 13.23
N GLY A 303 13.39 25.24 12.34
CA GLY A 303 14.21 24.34 11.53
C GLY A 303 13.56 23.87 10.23
N LEU A 304 12.32 24.27 9.95
CA LEU A 304 11.69 24.22 8.62
C LEU A 304 11.39 25.66 8.17
N PRO A 305 11.79 26.08 6.95
CA PRO A 305 12.02 25.25 5.79
C PRO A 305 13.39 24.57 5.73
N LEU A 306 13.42 23.33 5.24
CA LEU A 306 14.62 22.60 4.84
C LEU A 306 14.71 22.63 3.32
N THR A 307 15.85 23.03 2.78
CA THR A 307 16.13 22.93 1.34
C THR A 307 16.93 21.66 1.10
N VAL A 308 16.37 20.73 0.34
CA VAL A 308 17.02 19.48 -0.04
C VAL A 308 17.53 19.63 -1.48
N PRO A 309 18.84 19.83 -1.71
CA PRO A 309 19.35 20.17 -3.04
C PRO A 309 19.23 19.01 -4.05
N GLU A 310 19.15 17.78 -3.57
CA GLU A 310 19.01 16.55 -4.36
C GLU A 310 17.77 15.79 -3.91
N ARG A 311 17.22 14.91 -4.77
CA ARG A 311 16.11 14.03 -4.37
C ARG A 311 16.56 13.11 -3.25
N ARG A 312 15.86 13.12 -2.12
CA ARG A 312 16.17 12.25 -0.97
C ARG A 312 14.92 11.81 -0.23
N ASN A 313 15.06 10.68 0.45
CA ASN A 313 14.10 10.17 1.42
C ASN A 313 14.58 10.53 2.83
N PHE A 314 13.71 11.10 3.66
CA PHE A 314 14.08 11.45 5.02
C PHE A 314 12.91 11.42 6.00
N LEU A 315 13.27 11.26 7.27
CA LEU A 315 12.47 11.50 8.44
C LEU A 315 13.01 12.75 9.14
N PHE A 316 12.15 13.74 9.35
CA PHE A 316 12.44 14.93 10.15
C PHE A 316 11.69 14.86 11.47
N LEU A 317 12.43 15.06 12.56
CA LEU A 317 11.90 15.21 13.92
C LEU A 317 12.15 16.64 14.37
N PRO A 318 11.12 17.45 14.68
CA PRO A 318 11.30 18.78 15.26
C PRO A 318 11.98 18.72 16.65
N ARG A 319 11.77 17.61 17.37
CA ARG A 319 12.39 17.33 18.66
C ARG A 319 12.81 15.87 18.73
N ASP A 320 14.10 15.63 18.56
CA ASP A 320 14.72 14.33 18.71
C ASP A 320 14.71 13.87 20.18
N PRO A 321 14.36 12.62 20.49
CA PRO A 321 14.31 12.13 21.87
C PRO A 321 15.69 12.10 22.54
N VAL A 322 16.78 11.99 21.78
CA VAL A 322 18.15 11.92 22.28
C VAL A 322 18.73 13.32 22.41
N THR A 323 18.68 14.11 21.34
CA THR A 323 19.34 15.43 21.32
C THR A 323 18.47 16.57 21.85
N GLN A 324 17.15 16.34 21.97
CA GLN A 324 16.14 17.34 22.34
C GLN A 324 16.01 18.52 21.35
N GLY A 325 16.80 18.55 20.28
CA GLY A 325 16.70 19.51 19.18
C GLY A 325 16.18 18.87 17.89
N PRO A 326 16.01 19.64 16.82
CA PRO A 326 15.61 19.09 15.53
C PRO A 326 16.64 18.09 14.98
N SER A 327 16.17 17.00 14.39
CA SER A 327 17.01 16.01 13.71
C SER A 327 16.44 15.58 12.36
N ILE A 328 17.34 15.17 11.46
CA ILE A 328 17.01 14.60 10.16
C ILE A 328 17.71 13.25 10.06
N THR A 329 16.94 12.20 9.79
CA THR A 329 17.46 10.89 9.43
C THR A 329 17.12 10.63 7.98
N THR A 330 18.14 10.51 7.13
CA THR A 330 17.94 10.04 5.75
C THR A 330 17.80 8.53 5.77
N THR A 331 16.90 7.97 4.96
CA THR A 331 16.96 6.51 4.72
C THR A 331 18.28 6.23 4.02
N ALA A 332 19.14 5.39 4.56
CA ALA A 332 20.34 4.97 3.84
C ALA A 332 19.86 4.30 2.54
N GLU A 333 20.09 4.93 1.39
CA GLU A 333 19.93 4.28 0.10
C GLU A 333 20.94 3.14 0.07
N GLY A 334 20.45 1.92 -0.06
CA GLY A 334 21.31 0.75 -0.09
C GLY A 334 20.62 -0.45 -0.69
N TRP A 335 20.56 -0.51 -2.03
CA TRP A 335 21.13 -1.65 -2.74
C TRP A 335 21.37 -1.35 -4.22
N ILE A 336 22.64 -1.38 -4.62
CA ILE A 336 23.08 -1.56 -6.00
C ILE A 336 23.07 -3.07 -6.22
N PRO A 337 22.28 -3.61 -7.16
CA PRO A 337 22.45 -5.00 -7.57
C PRO A 337 23.77 -5.09 -8.34
N ASP A 338 24.68 -5.94 -7.89
CA ASP A 338 25.71 -6.50 -8.76
C ASP A 338 25.07 -7.26 -9.94
#